data_AF-A0A1A9NFK4-F1
#
_entry.id   AF-A0A1A9NFK4-F1
#
_cell.length_a   1.000
_cell.length_b   1.000
_cell.length_c   1.000
_cell.angle_alpha   90.00
_cell.angle_beta   90.00
_cell.angle_gamma   90.00
#
_symmetry.space_group_name_H-M   'P 1'
#
loop_
_entity.id
_entity.type
_entity.pdbx_description
1 polymer ?
#
loop_
_entity_poly.entity_id
_entity_poly.type
_entity_poly.pdbx_seq_one_letter_code
_entity_poly.pdbx_strand_id
1 'polypeptide(L)' 'MNHHQLEKDIEHLEHVISHISAEDRIPLSYWRSRLDSVSLAALVPAQANRVKRLNAVLLALEERLKA' A
#
# COMPACT_ATOMS: atom_id res chain seq x y z
N MET A 1 6.73 13.90 8.05
CA MET A 1 6.29 12.69 8.78
C MET A 1 7.49 12.15 9.55
N ASN A 2 7.26 11.64 10.77
CA ASN A 2 8.32 11.02 11.57
C ASN A 2 8.64 9.63 10.99
N HIS A 3 9.92 9.23 10.91
CA HIS A 3 10.34 8.00 10.25
C HIS A 3 9.66 6.74 10.84
N HIS A 4 9.41 6.76 12.14
CA HIS A 4 8.69 5.70 12.86
C HIS A 4 7.21 5.60 12.45
N GLN A 5 6.55 6.74 12.17
CA GLN A 5 5.17 6.73 11.71
C GLN A 5 5.07 6.17 10.29
N LEU A 6 6.03 6.51 9.44
CA LEU A 6 6.10 5.99 8.08
C LEU A 6 6.30 4.46 8.06
N GLU A 7 7.16 3.96 8.95
CA GLU A 7 7.39 2.52 9.11
C GLU A 7 6.10 1.79 9.52
N LYS A 8 5.38 2.32 10.51
CA LYS A 8 4.08 1.77 10.95
C LYS A 8 3.02 1.82 9.85
N ASP A 9 3.00 2.90 9.06
CA ASP A 9 2.08 3.02 7.94
C ASP A 9 2.40 1.96 6.86
N ILE A 10 3.68 1.69 6.58
CA ILE A 10 4.11 0.64 5.63
C ILE A 10 3.72 -0.75 6.16
N GLU A 11 4.00 -1.07 7.43
CA GLU A 11 3.60 -2.34 8.05
C GLU A 11 2.09 -2.54 8.02
N HIS A 12 1.33 -1.48 8.31
CA HIS A 12 -0.12 -1.52 8.24
C HIS A 12 -0.60 -1.78 6.81
N LEU A 13 -0.01 -1.13 5.81
CA LEU A 13 -0.34 -1.38 4.40
C LEU A 13 0.02 -2.81 3.98
N GLU A 14 1.14 -3.38 4.43
CA GLU A 14 1.48 -4.79 4.17
C GLU A 14 0.47 -5.76 4.76
N HIS A 15 0.02 -5.50 5.99
CA HIS A 15 -0.98 -6.31 6.65
C HIS A 15 -2.36 -6.17 5.97
N VAL A 16 -2.81 -4.95 5.70
CA VAL A 16 -4.13 -4.74 5.10
C VAL A 16 -4.15 -5.26 3.66
N ILE A 17 -3.19 -4.89 2.80
CA ILE A 17 -3.20 -5.29 1.38
C ILE A 17 -3.15 -6.81 1.22
N SER A 18 -2.48 -7.55 2.12
CA SER A 18 -2.50 -9.02 2.11
C SER A 18 -3.84 -9.63 2.53
N HIS A 19 -4.67 -8.88 3.24
CA HIS A 19 -6.00 -9.29 3.71
C HIS A 19 -7.15 -8.66 2.91
N ILE A 20 -6.86 -7.77 1.95
CA ILE A 20 -7.90 -7.17 1.09
C ILE A 20 -8.58 -8.29 0.30
N SER A 21 -9.83 -8.53 0.64
CA SER A 21 -10.76 -9.37 -0.11
C SER A 21 -11.65 -8.50 -0.99
N ALA A 22 -12.28 -9.09 -2.02
CA ALA A 22 -13.23 -8.38 -2.87
C ALA A 22 -14.44 -7.80 -2.09
N GLU A 23 -14.68 -8.25 -0.86
CA GLU A 23 -15.74 -7.78 0.04
C GLU A 23 -15.29 -6.65 0.98
N ASP A 24 -14.07 -6.12 0.82
CA ASP A 24 -13.60 -5.07 1.71
C ASP A 24 -14.44 -3.79 1.58
N ARG A 25 -14.74 -3.17 2.72
CA ARG A 25 -15.57 -1.95 2.77
C ARG A 25 -14.86 -0.72 2.22
N ILE A 26 -13.54 -0.80 2.05
CA ILE A 26 -12.69 0.31 1.63
C ILE A 26 -12.29 0.10 0.17
N PRO A 27 -12.61 1.05 -0.73
CA PRO A 27 -12.31 0.91 -2.14
C PRO A 27 -10.79 0.89 -2.39
N LEU A 28 -10.34 0.12 -3.39
CA LEU A 28 -8.90 0.06 -3.76
C LEU A 28 -8.32 1.44 -4.07
N SER A 29 -9.11 2.37 -4.59
CA SER A 29 -8.69 3.76 -4.84
C SER A 29 -8.24 4.50 -3.58
N TYR A 30 -8.82 4.19 -2.42
CA TYR A 30 -8.37 4.74 -1.13
C TYR A 30 -6.96 4.22 -0.79
N TRP A 31 -6.74 2.92 -0.91
CA TRP A 31 -5.43 2.30 -0.67
C TRP A 31 -4.37 2.81 -1.65
N ARG A 32 -4.77 3.05 -2.91
CA ARG A 32 -3.92 3.66 -3.94
C ARG A 32 -3.42 5.03 -3.53
N SER A 33 -4.34 5.92 -3.14
CA SER A 33 -4.00 7.27 -2.66
C SER A 33 -3.14 7.26 -1.40
N ARG A 34 -3.39 6.30 -0.49
CA ARG A 34 -2.59 6.08 0.72
C ARG A 34 -1.15 5.68 0.37
N LEU A 35 -0.98 4.73 -0.55
CA LEU A 35 0.32 4.25 -0.99
C LEU A 35 1.11 5.34 -1.73
N ASP A 36 0.44 6.15 -2.56
CA ASP A 36 1.08 7.28 -3.24
C ASP A 36 1.58 8.33 -2.23
N SER A 37 0.81 8.58 -1.16
CA SER A 37 1.23 9.48 -0.08
C SER A 37 2.48 8.99 0.65
N VAL A 38 2.60 7.67 0.86
CA VAL A 38 3.78 7.03 1.46
C VAL A 38 4.96 7.05 0.48
N SER A 39 4.71 6.86 -0.82
CA SER A 39 5.73 6.89 -1.88
C SER A 39 6.36 8.27 -2.06
N LEU A 40 5.61 9.35 -1.79
CA LEU A 40 6.11 10.73 -1.82
C LEU A 40 6.94 11.10 -0.59
N ALA A 41 6.94 10.27 0.47
CA ALA A 41 7.77 10.51 1.64
C ALA A 41 9.24 10.17 1.38
N ALA A 42 10.15 10.71 2.21
CA ALA A 42 11.56 10.35 2.17
C ALA A 42 11.76 8.91 2.70
N LEU A 43 11.71 7.94 1.79
CA LEU A 43 11.85 6.51 2.08
C LEU A 43 13.32 6.10 2.06
N VAL A 44 13.74 5.27 3.02
CA VAL A 44 15.02 4.57 2.93
C VAL A 44 14.93 3.42 1.92
N PRO A 45 16.05 2.92 1.35
CA PRO A 45 16.02 1.89 0.31
C PRO A 45 15.23 0.62 0.67
N ALA A 46 15.27 0.22 1.95
CA ALA A 46 14.48 -0.92 2.45
C ALA A 46 12.96 -0.64 2.39
N GLN A 47 12.52 0.55 2.79
CA GLN A 47 11.13 0.99 2.72
C GLN A 47 10.66 1.12 1.26
N ALA A 48 11.48 1.71 0.39
CA ALA A 48 11.18 1.85 -1.03
C ALA A 48 10.92 0.49 -1.72
N ASN A 49 11.73 -0.53 -1.40
CA ASN A 49 11.52 -1.89 -1.92
C ASN A 49 10.20 -2.51 -1.44
N ARG A 50 9.80 -2.23 -0.19
CA ARG A 50 8.52 -2.71 0.37
C ARG A 50 7.32 -2.02 -0.30
N VAL A 51 7.36 -0.69 -0.40
CA VAL A 51 6.35 0.11 -1.11
C VAL A 51 6.20 -0.35 -2.57
N LYS A 52 7.31 -0.64 -3.25
CA LYS A 52 7.28 -1.18 -4.63
C LYS A 52 6.56 -2.52 -4.72
N ARG A 53 6.76 -3.43 -3.76
CA ARG A 53 6.03 -4.71 -3.69
C ARG A 53 4.54 -4.50 -3.43
N LEU A 54 4.19 -3.63 -2.48
CA LEU A 54 2.80 -3.27 -2.20
C LEU A 54 2.10 -2.72 -3.43
N ASN A 55 2.77 -1.86 -4.20
CA ASN A 55 2.22 -1.30 -5.44
C ASN A 55 1.94 -2.38 -6.48
N ALA A 56 2.81 -3.39 -6.61
CA ALA A 56 2.59 -4.50 -7.52
C ALA A 56 1.40 -5.38 -7.10
N VAL A 57 1.26 -5.67 -5.80
CA VAL A 57 0.12 -6.43 -5.28
C VAL A 57 -1.19 -5.67 -5.49
N LEU A 58 -1.21 -4.36 -5.17
CA LEU A 58 -2.39 -3.53 -5.33
C LEU A 58 -2.80 -3.42 -6.81
N LEU A 59 -1.85 -3.28 -7.73
CA LEU A 59 -2.13 -3.27 -9.17
C LEU A 59 -2.78 -4.59 -9.62
N ALA A 60 -2.25 -5.73 -9.18
CA ALA A 60 -2.82 -7.04 -9.52
C ALA A 60 -4.23 -7.22 -8.94
N LEU A 61 -4.51 -6.67 -7.75
CA LEU A 61 -5.87 -6.65 -7.18
C LEU A 61 -6.81 -5.75 -7.99
N GLU A 62 -6.37 -4.57 -8.41
CA GLU A 62 -7.14 -3.66 -9.27
C GLU A 62 -7.48 -4.30 -10.62
N GLU A 63 -6.53 -5.03 -11.23
CA GLU A 63 -6.75 -5.78 -12.47
C GLU A 63 -7.77 -6.91 -12.28
N ARG A 64 -7.70 -7.63 -11.16
CA ARG A 64 -8.66 -8.71 -10.83
C ARG A 64 -10.07 -8.21 -10.58
N LEU A 65 -10.26 -7.01 -10.02
CA LEU A 65 -11.59 -6.42 -9.78
C LEU A 65 -12.17 -5.73 -11.03
N LYS A 66 -11.34 -5.42 -12.04
CA LYS A 66 -11.80 -4.88 -13.33
C LYS A 66 -12.24 -5.94 -14.32
N ALA A 67 -11.89 -7.21 -14.10
CA ALA A 67 -12.23 -8.37 -14.93
C ALA A 67 -13.61 -8.94 -14.57
#